data_AF-A0A7K0EAP1-F1
#
_entry.id   AF-A0A7K0EAP1-F1
#
_cell.length_a   1.000
_cell.length_b   1.000
_cell.length_c   1.000
_cell.angle_alpha   90.00
_cell.angle_beta   90.00
_cell.angle_gamma   90.00
#
_symmetry.space_group_name_H-M   'P 1'
#
loop_
_entity.id
_entity.type
_entity.pdbx_description
1 polymer ?
#
loop_
_entity_poly.entity_id
_entity_poly.type
_entity_poly.pdbx_seq_one_letter_code
_entity_poly.pdbx_strand_id
1 'polypeptide(L)'
;MKKQLKSPLKLGFMAFMLTLFIVGCSSDDGSVFDTGNQGGDDGGDDDPTEEVATIIYDEATPTNNIVTASASGEVGTEVPGRIIFTSDATTQRRMYITQNISGEGDMPFNDFALNDTELKKVLKADGSIDLDGATKKEIDFTFNLPVPDVDNGTIVYSFWTTTGKGDFRDPTKRLALGVGTITVTVGTGTNPSTPVREFTDIQLFAPAADGTTKTFFSLLNETVYQINQGPEFRAFWDFGYYYKDSQASFASTASYNDSFGFPVEGLEPGSDEEDAANETLNEGYFSTSTMLAADFDAIVLSGSLDVIVKSTSQSVSDLAVGNVIEFVDNYGKKGLIKITALDPGFNVNNSITFDVKIQP
;
A
#
# COMPACT_ATOMS: atom_id res chain seq x y z
N MET A 1 24.06 63.13 1.83
CA MET A 1 25.51 63.14 2.05
C MET A 1 26.13 61.95 1.32
N LYS A 2 27.21 62.22 0.56
CA LYS A 2 28.30 61.35 0.06
C LYS A 2 27.90 60.02 -0.64
N LYS A 3 27.98 59.96 -1.98
CA LYS A 3 29.15 59.82 -2.89
C LYS A 3 29.56 58.34 -3.07
N GLN A 4 29.32 57.76 -4.25
CA GLN A 4 30.29 57.54 -5.38
C GLN A 4 31.06 56.21 -5.22
N LEU A 5 31.43 55.43 -6.25
CA LEU A 5 31.87 55.76 -7.61
C LEU A 5 31.46 54.69 -8.65
N LYS A 6 31.41 55.16 -9.91
CA LYS A 6 31.26 54.43 -11.18
C LYS A 6 32.63 53.95 -11.71
N SER A 7 32.69 52.72 -12.27
CA SER A 7 33.31 52.18 -13.52
C SER A 7 34.67 52.73 -14.08
N PRO A 8 35.20 52.37 -15.28
CA PRO A 8 35.19 51.13 -16.11
C PRO A 8 36.62 50.77 -16.66
N LEU A 9 36.69 49.88 -17.66
CA LEU A 9 37.77 49.50 -18.64
C LEU A 9 38.31 48.07 -18.43
N LYS A 10 38.29 47.12 -19.38
CA LYS A 10 38.52 47.00 -20.84
C LYS A 10 39.84 46.28 -21.13
N LEU A 11 39.70 45.25 -21.99
CA LEU A 11 40.68 44.67 -22.94
C LEU A 11 41.89 43.89 -22.41
N GLY A 12 42.12 42.71 -23.02
CA GLY A 12 43.47 42.27 -23.36
C GLY A 12 43.73 40.77 -23.40
N PHE A 13 43.54 40.17 -24.58
CA PHE A 13 44.23 38.99 -25.15
C PHE A 13 45.48 38.44 -24.42
N MET A 14 45.56 37.11 -24.22
CA MET A 14 46.69 36.30 -24.73
C MET A 14 46.42 34.79 -24.66
N ALA A 15 46.80 34.10 -25.75
CA ALA A 15 46.80 32.65 -25.94
C ALA A 15 48.15 32.02 -25.52
N PHE A 16 48.26 30.69 -25.64
CA PHE A 16 49.41 29.78 -25.35
C PHE A 16 49.61 29.46 -23.84
N MET A 17 49.90 28.24 -23.38
CA MET A 17 50.46 27.03 -23.99
C MET A 17 49.98 25.77 -23.26
N LEU A 18 49.89 24.70 -24.04
CA LEU A 18 49.84 23.31 -23.63
C LEU A 18 51.14 22.93 -22.92
N THR A 19 51.08 22.41 -21.69
CA THR A 19 52.12 21.50 -21.15
C THR A 19 51.48 20.46 -20.26
N LEU A 20 51.61 19.20 -20.70
CA LEU A 20 51.35 17.99 -19.94
C LEU A 20 52.13 17.99 -18.61
N PHE A 21 51.43 17.70 -17.52
CA PHE A 21 51.96 16.84 -16.47
C PHE A 21 50.88 15.81 -16.11
N ILE A 22 51.24 14.55 -16.36
CA ILE A 22 50.57 13.34 -15.90
C ILE A 22 50.95 13.11 -14.41
N VAL A 23 50.10 12.34 -13.71
CA VAL A 23 50.16 11.80 -12.32
C VAL A 23 49.37 12.65 -11.31
N GLY A 24 48.28 12.21 -10.68
CA GLY A 24 47.58 10.92 -10.67
C GLY A 24 46.36 10.96 -9.71
N CYS A 25 45.58 9.87 -9.74
CA CYS A 25 44.47 9.49 -8.82
C CYS A 25 43.15 10.27 -8.99
N SER A 26 41.98 9.69 -9.21
CA SER A 26 41.51 8.31 -9.40
C SER A 26 40.20 8.42 -10.19
N SER A 27 40.15 7.81 -11.37
CA SER A 27 38.89 7.59 -12.09
C SER A 27 38.25 6.34 -11.52
N ASP A 28 37.10 6.48 -10.88
CA ASP A 28 36.21 5.37 -10.54
C ASP A 28 34.89 5.64 -11.26
N ASP A 29 34.94 5.54 -12.59
CA ASP A 29 33.74 5.38 -13.43
C ASP A 29 33.36 3.89 -13.38
N GLY A 30 32.69 3.50 -12.31
CA GLY A 30 32.00 2.22 -12.23
C GLY A 30 30.71 2.32 -13.03
N SER A 31 30.71 1.92 -14.30
CA SER A 31 29.48 1.73 -15.06
C SER A 31 28.69 0.57 -14.44
N VAL A 32 27.51 0.84 -13.92
CA VAL A 32 26.58 -0.13 -13.29
C VAL A 32 25.92 -1.10 -14.31
N PHE A 33 26.30 -1.02 -15.59
CA PHE A 33 25.79 -1.89 -16.65
C PHE A 33 26.93 -2.64 -17.34
N ASP A 34 27.39 -3.73 -16.72
CA ASP A 34 28.08 -4.80 -17.45
C ASP A 34 27.36 -6.12 -17.17
N THR A 35 26.26 -6.33 -17.89
CA THR A 35 25.67 -7.66 -18.04
C THR A 35 26.47 -8.38 -19.11
N GLY A 36 27.18 -9.43 -18.68
CA GLY A 36 28.20 -10.12 -19.45
C GLY A 36 27.78 -10.49 -20.87
N ASN A 37 28.54 -10.00 -21.84
CA ASN A 37 28.55 -10.55 -23.18
C ASN A 37 29.72 -11.54 -23.31
N GLN A 38 29.37 -12.79 -23.62
CA GLN A 38 30.25 -13.95 -23.74
C GLN A 38 31.48 -13.71 -24.63
N GLY A 39 32.64 -14.16 -24.14
CA GLY A 39 33.80 -14.40 -24.98
C GLY A 39 35.06 -14.72 -24.19
N GLY A 40 35.31 -16.00 -23.88
CA GLY A 40 36.61 -16.46 -23.42
C GLY A 40 36.56 -17.66 -22.47
N ASP A 41 36.74 -18.82 -23.06
CA ASP A 41 37.05 -20.12 -22.44
C ASP A 41 38.20 -20.00 -21.43
N ASP A 42 37.93 -20.20 -20.13
CA ASP A 42 38.88 -20.84 -19.20
C ASP A 42 38.14 -21.37 -17.97
N GLY A 43 38.32 -22.67 -17.70
CA GLY A 43 37.57 -23.40 -16.68
C GLY A 43 37.87 -22.95 -15.25
N GLY A 44 36.80 -22.62 -14.52
CA GLY A 44 36.77 -22.46 -13.08
C GLY A 44 35.37 -22.84 -12.60
N ASP A 45 35.28 -23.48 -11.45
CA ASP A 45 34.03 -23.92 -10.80
C ASP A 45 32.89 -22.90 -10.98
N ASP A 46 31.92 -23.24 -11.83
CA ASP A 46 30.60 -22.63 -11.83
C ASP A 46 29.89 -23.07 -10.55
N ASP A 47 30.24 -22.45 -9.43
CA ASP A 47 29.27 -22.30 -8.35
C ASP A 47 28.11 -21.50 -8.97
N PRO A 48 26.91 -22.08 -9.12
CA PRO A 48 25.81 -21.35 -9.74
C PRO A 48 25.54 -20.14 -8.84
N THR A 49 25.96 -18.96 -9.27
CA THR A 49 25.52 -17.70 -8.65
C THR A 49 24.00 -17.78 -8.63
N GLU A 50 23.41 -17.94 -7.45
CA GLU A 50 21.97 -18.09 -7.31
C GLU A 50 21.29 -16.96 -8.08
N GLU A 51 20.39 -17.31 -8.99
CA GLU A 51 19.68 -16.31 -9.79
C GLU A 51 18.74 -15.53 -8.86
N VAL A 52 19.14 -14.31 -8.51
CA VAL A 52 18.37 -13.43 -7.62
C VAL A 52 17.34 -12.68 -8.45
N ALA A 53 16.06 -12.89 -8.17
CA ALA A 53 14.97 -12.15 -8.81
C ALA A 53 15.10 -10.66 -8.46
N THR A 54 15.48 -9.85 -9.45
CA THR A 54 15.86 -8.44 -9.22
C THR A 54 14.90 -7.49 -9.93
N ILE A 55 14.34 -6.54 -9.19
CA ILE A 55 13.67 -5.37 -9.78
C ILE A 55 14.57 -4.15 -9.71
N ILE A 56 14.46 -3.27 -10.70
CA ILE A 56 15.27 -2.06 -10.83
C ILE A 56 14.37 -0.90 -11.23
N TYR A 57 14.42 0.18 -10.47
CA TYR A 57 13.91 1.49 -10.87
C TYR A 57 15.02 2.52 -10.82
N ASP A 58 15.20 3.22 -11.93
CA ASP A 58 16.03 4.39 -12.06
C ASP A 58 15.16 5.55 -12.57
N GLU A 59 14.96 6.57 -11.71
CA GLU A 59 14.19 7.77 -12.05
C GLU A 59 14.78 8.53 -13.24
N ALA A 60 16.11 8.59 -13.34
CA ALA A 60 16.82 9.31 -14.38
C ALA A 60 16.82 8.54 -15.71
N THR A 61 16.76 7.21 -15.63
CA THR A 61 16.79 6.31 -16.80
C THR A 61 15.63 5.31 -16.83
N PRO A 62 14.35 5.74 -16.92
CA PRO A 62 13.20 4.83 -16.79
C PRO A 62 13.15 3.72 -17.84
N THR A 63 13.83 3.88 -18.98
CA THR A 63 13.93 2.86 -20.03
C THR A 63 14.69 1.61 -19.59
N ASN A 64 15.49 1.70 -18.53
CA ASN A 64 16.29 0.59 -17.99
C ASN A 64 15.58 -0.12 -16.83
N ASN A 65 14.36 0.31 -16.48
CA ASN A 65 13.65 -0.26 -15.34
C ASN A 65 13.28 -1.73 -15.60
N ILE A 66 13.51 -2.56 -14.60
CA ILE A 66 13.03 -3.93 -14.52
C ILE A 66 11.90 -3.93 -13.49
N VAL A 67 10.67 -3.84 -13.97
CA VAL A 67 9.48 -3.68 -13.10
C VAL A 67 8.86 -5.01 -12.70
N THR A 68 9.30 -6.11 -13.29
CA THR A 68 8.86 -7.47 -12.97
C THR A 68 10.05 -8.41 -12.95
N ALA A 69 10.12 -9.26 -11.93
CA ALA A 69 11.03 -10.40 -11.88
C ALA A 69 10.27 -11.66 -11.46
N SER A 70 10.86 -12.82 -11.73
CA SER A 70 10.26 -14.10 -11.41
C SER A 70 11.28 -15.04 -10.78
N ALA A 71 10.80 -15.92 -9.92
CA ALA A 71 11.58 -17.01 -9.38
C ALA A 71 10.71 -18.27 -9.21
N SER A 72 11.35 -19.40 -8.97
CA SER A 72 10.68 -20.64 -8.58
C SER A 72 11.00 -20.95 -7.13
N GLY A 73 9.99 -21.35 -6.36
CA GLY A 73 10.12 -21.64 -4.94
C GLY A 73 9.57 -23.03 -4.60
N GLU A 74 10.14 -23.65 -3.56
CA GLU A 74 9.60 -24.85 -2.95
C GLU A 74 8.86 -24.48 -1.66
N VAL A 75 7.77 -25.19 -1.36
CA VAL A 75 6.99 -24.92 -0.15
C VAL A 75 7.86 -25.01 1.11
N GLY A 76 7.74 -24.00 1.98
CA GLY A 76 8.47 -23.92 3.24
C GLY A 76 9.92 -23.46 3.11
N THR A 77 10.35 -23.03 1.91
CA THR A 77 11.67 -22.43 1.70
C THR A 77 11.60 -20.92 1.59
N GLU A 78 12.74 -20.29 1.31
CA GLU A 78 12.82 -18.89 0.96
C GLU A 78 13.51 -18.73 -0.40
N VAL A 79 13.19 -17.66 -1.11
CA VAL A 79 13.77 -17.32 -2.42
C VAL A 79 14.42 -15.94 -2.34
N PRO A 80 15.67 -15.77 -2.80
CA PRO A 80 16.30 -14.45 -2.77
C PRO A 80 15.64 -13.51 -3.78
N GLY A 81 15.23 -12.34 -3.30
CA GLY A 81 14.75 -11.23 -4.11
C GLY A 81 15.56 -9.97 -3.82
N ARG A 82 15.85 -9.17 -4.86
CA ARG A 82 16.61 -7.92 -4.74
C ARG A 82 15.83 -6.76 -5.33
N ILE A 83 15.86 -5.64 -4.63
CA ILE A 83 15.19 -4.41 -5.03
C ILE A 83 16.21 -3.30 -5.12
N ILE A 84 16.25 -2.63 -6.28
CA ILE A 84 17.08 -1.45 -6.51
C ILE A 84 16.18 -0.28 -6.88
N PHE A 85 16.07 0.73 -6.03
CA PHE A 85 15.38 1.99 -6.31
C PHE A 85 16.36 3.17 -6.23
N THR A 86 16.63 3.76 -7.38
CA THR A 86 17.51 4.92 -7.55
C THR A 86 16.69 6.12 -8.02
N SER A 87 16.84 7.23 -7.31
CA SER A 87 16.18 8.49 -7.56
C SER A 87 17.19 9.63 -7.56
N ASP A 88 17.07 10.57 -8.50
CA ASP A 88 17.86 11.80 -8.54
C ASP A 88 17.05 13.01 -8.03
N ALA A 89 15.73 13.02 -8.22
CA ALA A 89 14.86 14.17 -7.93
C ALA A 89 13.89 13.91 -6.76
N THR A 90 13.27 12.74 -6.71
CA THR A 90 12.19 12.44 -5.74
C THR A 90 12.70 11.90 -4.40
N THR A 91 12.22 12.42 -3.27
CA THR A 91 12.61 11.87 -1.97
C THR A 91 11.78 10.64 -1.64
N GLN A 92 12.44 9.51 -1.41
CA GLN A 92 11.80 8.28 -0.94
C GLN A 92 11.74 8.32 0.60
N ARG A 93 10.52 8.30 1.18
CA ARG A 93 10.31 8.42 2.63
C ARG A 93 9.83 7.13 3.28
N ARG A 94 8.92 6.42 2.63
CA ARG A 94 8.38 5.15 3.12
C ARG A 94 8.45 4.12 2.03
N MET A 95 8.54 2.86 2.43
CA MET A 95 8.44 1.70 1.56
C MET A 95 7.27 0.85 1.96
N TYR A 96 6.54 0.40 0.95
CA TYR A 96 5.38 -0.45 1.06
C TYR A 96 5.68 -1.75 0.33
N ILE A 97 5.30 -2.85 0.97
CA ILE A 97 5.45 -4.18 0.42
C ILE A 97 4.14 -4.91 0.64
N THR A 98 3.59 -5.50 -0.41
CA THR A 98 2.45 -6.41 -0.30
C THR A 98 2.83 -7.81 -0.73
N GLN A 99 2.09 -8.79 -0.21
CA GLN A 99 2.15 -10.18 -0.61
C GLN A 99 0.74 -10.63 -1.00
N ASN A 100 0.64 -11.34 -2.11
CA ASN A 100 -0.57 -11.99 -2.58
C ASN A 100 -0.28 -13.46 -2.80
N ILE A 101 -0.85 -14.30 -1.96
CA ILE A 101 -0.66 -15.74 -2.00
C ILE A 101 -1.81 -16.32 -2.80
N SER A 102 -1.51 -16.97 -3.92
CA SER A 102 -2.50 -17.75 -4.69
C SER A 102 -3.75 -16.97 -5.13
N GLY A 103 -3.65 -15.65 -5.28
CA GLY A 103 -4.77 -14.79 -5.66
C GLY A 103 -5.72 -14.43 -4.51
N GLU A 104 -5.32 -14.59 -3.26
CA GLU A 104 -6.08 -14.21 -2.05
C GLU A 104 -6.06 -12.71 -1.74
N GLY A 105 -5.59 -11.89 -2.69
CA GLY A 105 -5.56 -10.44 -2.57
C GLY A 105 -4.29 -9.93 -1.91
N ASP A 106 -3.97 -8.67 -2.18
CA ASP A 106 -2.74 -8.05 -1.68
C ASP A 106 -2.88 -7.72 -0.19
N MET A 107 -1.91 -8.18 0.61
CA MET A 107 -1.84 -7.91 2.05
C MET A 107 -0.52 -7.25 2.41
N PRO A 108 -0.48 -6.29 3.36
CA PRO A 108 0.77 -5.72 3.86
C PRO A 108 1.73 -6.83 4.30
N PHE A 109 2.94 -6.81 3.77
CA PHE A 109 3.98 -7.77 4.08
C PHE A 109 5.14 -7.08 4.75
N ASN A 110 5.37 -7.44 6.01
CA ASN A 110 6.49 -6.91 6.79
C ASN A 110 7.24 -8.00 7.54
N ASP A 111 7.01 -9.29 7.23
CA ASP A 111 7.68 -10.40 7.90
C ASP A 111 8.91 -10.87 7.11
N PHE A 112 9.97 -10.07 7.16
CA PHE A 112 11.25 -10.38 6.52
C PHE A 112 12.43 -9.77 7.27
N ALA A 113 13.61 -10.34 7.07
CA ALA A 113 14.86 -9.77 7.57
C ALA A 113 15.45 -8.78 6.55
N LEU A 114 15.66 -7.52 6.99
CA LEU A 114 16.53 -6.59 6.28
C LEU A 114 17.97 -6.87 6.73
N ASN A 115 18.67 -7.69 5.95
CA ASN A 115 20.09 -7.99 6.17
C ASN A 115 20.98 -6.91 5.53
N ASP A 116 20.61 -5.64 5.71
CA ASP A 116 21.31 -4.51 5.14
C ASP A 116 21.92 -3.64 6.25
N THR A 117 23.15 -3.15 6.04
CA THR A 117 23.87 -2.35 7.04
C THR A 117 23.48 -0.86 7.02
N GLU A 118 22.87 -0.40 5.93
CA GLU A 118 22.52 0.99 5.65
C GLU A 118 21.02 1.30 5.70
N LEU A 119 20.19 0.25 5.72
CA LEU A 119 18.74 0.29 5.89
C LEU A 119 18.32 -0.48 7.13
N LYS A 120 17.81 0.25 8.13
CA LYS A 120 17.20 -0.35 9.30
C LYS A 120 15.72 -0.54 9.07
N LYS A 121 15.22 -1.73 9.36
CA LYS A 121 13.78 -1.98 9.41
C LYS A 121 13.15 -1.24 10.59
N VAL A 122 12.58 -0.07 10.32
CA VAL A 122 11.78 0.68 11.28
C VAL A 122 10.36 0.73 10.74
N LEU A 123 9.41 0.07 11.41
CA LEU A 123 8.02 0.08 10.97
C LEU A 123 7.28 1.30 11.52
N LYS A 124 6.52 1.95 10.64
CA LYS A 124 5.50 2.93 11.02
C LYS A 124 4.25 2.20 11.53
N ALA A 125 3.34 2.96 12.14
CA ALA A 125 2.11 2.39 12.72
C ALA A 125 1.20 1.74 11.65
N ASP A 126 1.24 2.23 10.41
CA ASP A 126 0.53 1.65 9.27
C ASP A 126 1.18 0.34 8.76
N GLY A 127 2.36 -0.04 9.27
CA GLY A 127 3.11 -1.23 8.85
C GLY A 127 4.09 -0.98 7.70
N SER A 128 4.14 0.24 7.14
CA SER A 128 5.15 0.63 6.16
C SER A 128 6.52 0.76 6.79
N ILE A 129 7.57 0.65 5.98
CA ILE A 129 8.95 0.81 6.44
C ILE A 129 9.35 2.27 6.30
N ASP A 130 9.82 2.86 7.39
CA ASP A 130 10.46 4.17 7.40
C ASP A 130 11.84 4.07 6.76
N LEU A 131 12.10 4.93 5.77
CA LEU A 131 13.39 4.98 5.08
C LEU A 131 14.30 6.06 5.66
N ASP A 132 14.31 6.18 7.00
CA ASP A 132 15.14 7.13 7.75
C ASP A 132 15.07 8.57 7.22
N GLY A 133 13.85 9.10 7.10
CA GLY A 133 13.52 10.53 7.08
C GLY A 133 14.49 11.48 6.34
N ALA A 134 14.19 11.73 5.06
CA ALA A 134 14.40 12.97 4.27
C ALA A 134 15.34 12.92 3.05
N THR A 135 16.20 11.91 2.87
CA THR A 135 17.17 11.95 1.75
C THR A 135 17.53 10.61 1.12
N LYS A 136 16.78 9.53 1.36
CA LYS A 136 17.09 8.26 0.67
C LYS A 136 16.78 8.42 -0.82
N LYS A 137 17.85 8.32 -1.60
CA LYS A 137 17.88 8.41 -3.06
C LYS A 137 18.19 7.08 -3.69
N GLU A 138 18.99 6.28 -3.00
CA GLU A 138 19.34 4.93 -3.41
C GLU A 138 18.92 3.96 -2.31
N ILE A 139 18.29 2.89 -2.76
CA ILE A 139 17.84 1.76 -1.96
C ILE A 139 18.27 0.54 -2.76
N ASP A 140 19.10 -0.30 -2.16
CA ASP A 140 19.52 -1.55 -2.75
C ASP A 140 19.57 -2.57 -1.61
N PHE A 141 18.68 -3.55 -1.64
CA PHE A 141 18.67 -4.59 -0.61
C PHE A 141 18.15 -5.89 -1.18
N THR A 142 18.68 -6.97 -0.62
CA THR A 142 18.22 -8.34 -0.85
C THR A 142 17.46 -8.81 0.38
N PHE A 143 16.37 -9.54 0.16
CA PHE A 143 15.66 -10.26 1.20
C PHE A 143 15.38 -11.69 0.75
N ASN A 144 15.07 -12.51 1.74
CA ASN A 144 14.60 -13.85 1.54
C ASN A 144 13.07 -13.83 1.54
N LEU A 145 12.46 -14.07 0.38
CA LEU A 145 11.01 -14.17 0.22
C LEU A 145 10.52 -15.52 0.71
N PRO A 146 9.68 -15.58 1.76
CA PRO A 146 9.14 -16.84 2.20
C PRO A 146 8.25 -17.46 1.11
N VAL A 147 8.28 -18.79 1.03
CA VAL A 147 7.37 -19.57 0.20
C VAL A 147 6.40 -20.29 1.14
N PRO A 148 5.30 -19.64 1.55
CA PRO A 148 4.32 -20.22 2.48
C PRO A 148 3.71 -21.51 1.92
N ASP A 149 3.02 -22.24 2.79
CA ASP A 149 2.39 -23.52 2.46
C ASP A 149 1.27 -23.36 1.43
N VAL A 150 1.61 -23.56 0.16
CA VAL A 150 0.69 -23.55 -0.98
C VAL A 150 0.94 -24.78 -1.85
N ASP A 151 -0.10 -25.56 -2.11
CA ASP A 151 0.02 -26.76 -2.95
C ASP A 151 0.49 -26.43 -4.38
N ASN A 152 0.00 -25.32 -4.93
CA ASN A 152 0.24 -24.85 -6.29
C ASN A 152 -0.23 -23.40 -6.43
N GLY A 153 0.52 -22.58 -7.16
CA GLY A 153 0.11 -21.20 -7.44
C GLY A 153 1.28 -20.23 -7.56
N THR A 154 0.96 -18.95 -7.46
CA THR A 154 1.92 -17.86 -7.47
C THR A 154 1.85 -17.08 -6.18
N ILE A 155 3.00 -16.70 -5.64
CA ILE A 155 3.10 -15.68 -4.60
C ILE A 155 3.65 -14.42 -5.27
N VAL A 156 2.87 -13.34 -5.25
CA VAL A 156 3.28 -12.07 -5.84
C VAL A 156 3.63 -11.11 -4.73
N TYR A 157 4.88 -10.65 -4.73
CA TYR A 157 5.34 -9.58 -3.88
C TYR A 157 5.40 -8.28 -4.67
N SER A 158 4.77 -7.22 -4.17
CA SER A 158 4.81 -5.90 -4.81
C SER A 158 5.55 -4.90 -3.93
N PHE A 159 6.36 -4.04 -4.54
CA PHE A 159 7.24 -3.10 -3.86
C PHE A 159 7.10 -1.70 -4.46
N TRP A 160 6.96 -0.70 -3.60
CA TRP A 160 7.01 0.70 -4.01
C TRP A 160 7.44 1.59 -2.86
N THR A 161 7.89 2.78 -3.20
CA THR A 161 8.19 3.84 -2.24
C THR A 161 7.29 5.03 -2.45
N THR A 162 7.14 5.83 -1.39
CA THR A 162 6.30 7.02 -1.41
C THR A 162 7.04 8.22 -0.83
N THR A 163 6.57 9.40 -1.21
CA THR A 163 7.08 10.70 -0.73
C THR A 163 6.56 11.08 0.66
N GLY A 164 5.67 10.28 1.24
CA GLY A 164 5.03 10.45 2.55
C GLY A 164 4.15 9.24 2.88
N LYS A 165 3.15 9.38 3.75
CA LYS A 165 2.19 8.31 4.07
C LYS A 165 1.40 7.83 2.82
N GLY A 166 1.59 6.59 2.41
CA GLY A 166 0.87 5.94 1.30
C GLY A 166 -0.36 5.15 1.76
N ASP A 167 -0.77 4.19 0.93
CA ASP A 167 -1.85 3.23 1.20
C ASP A 167 -1.48 1.88 0.55
N PHE A 168 -1.56 0.79 1.31
CA PHE A 168 -1.25 -0.57 0.82
C PHE A 168 -2.19 -1.05 -0.29
N ARG A 169 -3.36 -0.42 -0.45
CA ARG A 169 -4.37 -0.76 -1.46
C ARG A 169 -4.35 0.17 -2.67
N ASP A 170 -3.66 1.31 -2.56
CA ASP A 170 -3.47 2.26 -3.65
C ASP A 170 -2.00 2.69 -3.74
N PRO A 171 -1.20 1.99 -4.55
CA PRO A 171 0.20 2.32 -4.71
C PRO A 171 0.43 3.67 -5.40
N THR A 172 -0.60 4.26 -6.03
CA THR A 172 -0.46 5.57 -6.68
C THR A 172 -0.47 6.71 -5.66
N LYS A 173 -0.98 6.48 -4.45
CA LYS A 173 -1.05 7.46 -3.38
C LYS A 173 0.35 7.88 -2.94
N ARG A 174 0.75 9.09 -3.35
CA ARG A 174 2.05 9.71 -3.06
C ARG A 174 3.25 8.90 -3.55
N LEU A 175 3.06 8.13 -4.65
CA LEU A 175 4.10 7.31 -5.26
C LEU A 175 5.39 8.11 -5.52
N ALA A 176 6.52 7.55 -5.11
CA ALA A 176 7.85 8.03 -5.47
C ALA A 176 8.44 7.15 -6.58
N LEU A 177 8.71 5.87 -6.30
CA LEU A 177 9.17 4.87 -7.28
C LEU A 177 8.41 3.56 -7.10
N GLY A 178 8.29 2.77 -8.16
CA GLY A 178 7.49 1.54 -8.20
C GLY A 178 6.35 1.62 -9.24
N VAL A 179 5.39 0.70 -9.25
CA VAL A 179 5.31 -0.54 -8.44
C VAL A 179 6.03 -1.67 -9.16
N GLY A 180 7.05 -2.24 -8.53
CA GLY A 180 7.72 -3.42 -9.07
C GLY A 180 7.22 -4.70 -8.41
N THR A 181 7.29 -5.81 -9.13
CA THR A 181 6.79 -7.10 -8.63
C THR A 181 7.81 -8.23 -8.76
N ILE A 182 7.85 -9.10 -7.75
CA ILE A 182 8.54 -10.40 -7.82
C ILE A 182 7.48 -11.49 -7.71
N THR A 183 7.38 -12.33 -8.74
CA THR A 183 6.45 -13.47 -8.76
C THR A 183 7.20 -14.77 -8.48
N VAL A 184 6.88 -15.42 -7.37
CA VAL A 184 7.40 -16.75 -7.03
C VAL A 184 6.39 -17.79 -7.49
N THR A 185 6.82 -18.68 -8.39
CA THR A 185 5.99 -19.79 -8.88
C THR A 185 6.22 -21.03 -8.02
N VAL A 186 5.12 -21.63 -7.56
CA VAL A 186 5.11 -22.90 -6.83
C VAL A 186 4.35 -23.95 -7.64
N GLY A 187 4.97 -25.11 -7.85
CA GLY A 187 4.37 -26.20 -8.64
C GLY A 187 4.14 -25.81 -10.11
N THR A 188 2.89 -25.82 -10.55
CA THR A 188 2.49 -25.45 -11.92
C THR A 188 2.22 -23.95 -12.10
N GLY A 189 2.24 -23.16 -11.02
CA GLY A 189 1.92 -21.73 -11.06
C GLY A 189 0.44 -21.41 -11.29
N THR A 190 -0.45 -22.40 -11.22
CA THR A 190 -1.88 -22.19 -11.43
C THR A 190 -2.56 -21.93 -10.10
N ASN A 191 -3.11 -20.72 -9.93
CA ASN A 191 -3.87 -20.38 -8.74
C ASN A 191 -5.19 -21.17 -8.68
N PRO A 192 -5.63 -21.61 -7.49
CA PRO A 192 -6.95 -22.19 -7.30
C PRO A 192 -8.04 -21.15 -7.55
N SER A 193 -9.30 -21.59 -7.55
CA SER A 193 -10.43 -20.65 -7.54
C SER A 193 -10.41 -19.83 -6.25
N THR A 194 -10.39 -18.51 -6.39
CA THR A 194 -10.24 -17.58 -5.28
C THR A 194 -11.48 -17.55 -4.37
N PRO A 195 -11.35 -17.90 -3.07
CA PRO A 195 -12.45 -17.78 -2.12
C PRO A 195 -12.79 -16.31 -1.85
N VAL A 196 -13.97 -16.06 -1.25
CA VAL A 196 -14.21 -14.75 -0.64
C VAL A 196 -13.33 -14.58 0.59
N ARG A 197 -12.92 -13.35 0.87
CA ARG A 197 -12.39 -13.00 2.18
C ARG A 197 -13.57 -12.75 3.12
N GLU A 198 -13.57 -13.43 4.26
CA GLU A 198 -14.67 -13.42 5.22
C GLU A 198 -14.21 -12.85 6.55
N PHE A 199 -15.02 -11.95 7.11
CA PHE A 199 -14.85 -11.34 8.42
C PHE A 199 -16.15 -11.52 9.20
N THR A 200 -16.08 -11.98 10.44
CA THR A 200 -17.28 -12.37 11.22
C THR A 200 -17.34 -11.63 12.55
N ASP A 201 -18.55 -11.43 13.06
CA ASP A 201 -18.77 -10.84 14.39
C ASP A 201 -18.14 -9.44 14.57
N ILE A 202 -18.07 -8.65 13.50
CA ILE A 202 -17.50 -7.30 13.53
C ILE A 202 -18.47 -6.38 14.24
N GLN A 203 -17.99 -5.69 15.28
CA GLN A 203 -18.80 -4.75 16.07
C GLN A 203 -18.30 -3.31 15.93
N LEU A 204 -19.19 -2.42 15.52
CA LEU A 204 -18.96 -0.97 15.45
C LEU A 204 -19.89 -0.22 16.39
N PHE A 205 -19.39 0.87 16.97
CA PHE A 205 -20.11 1.72 17.92
C PHE A 205 -20.47 3.07 17.30
N ALA A 206 -21.61 3.62 17.72
CA ALA A 206 -22.03 4.96 17.32
C ALA A 206 -20.94 6.00 17.68
N PRO A 207 -20.70 7.02 16.84
CA PRO A 207 -19.59 7.94 17.03
C PRO A 207 -19.73 8.77 18.30
N ALA A 208 -18.62 8.92 19.04
CA ALA A 208 -18.45 9.96 20.06
C ALA A 208 -17.79 11.20 19.46
N ALA A 209 -18.12 12.39 19.97
CA ALA A 209 -17.53 13.66 19.50
C ALA A 209 -16.01 13.74 19.72
N ASP A 210 -15.48 13.05 20.74
CA ASP A 210 -14.05 12.97 21.04
C ASP A 210 -13.33 11.85 20.24
N GLY A 211 -14.05 11.16 19.34
CA GLY A 211 -13.50 10.13 18.47
C GLY A 211 -13.07 8.84 19.17
N THR A 212 -13.43 8.64 20.45
CA THR A 212 -12.95 7.49 21.26
C THR A 212 -13.67 6.16 20.96
N THR A 213 -14.73 6.18 20.16
CA THR A 213 -15.51 4.99 19.82
C THR A 213 -14.90 4.25 18.63
N LYS A 214 -14.92 2.91 18.68
CA LYS A 214 -14.53 2.04 17.56
C LYS A 214 -15.61 2.08 16.48
N THR A 215 -15.52 3.06 15.61
CA THR A 215 -16.60 3.44 14.69
C THR A 215 -16.31 3.05 13.25
N PHE A 216 -15.03 2.95 12.86
CA PHE A 216 -14.63 2.60 11.49
C PHE A 216 -14.16 1.15 11.39
N PHE A 217 -14.50 0.52 10.26
CA PHE A 217 -14.00 -0.79 9.88
C PHE A 217 -13.06 -0.70 8.68
N SER A 218 -12.06 -1.59 8.66
CA SER A 218 -11.13 -1.79 7.56
C SER A 218 -11.36 -3.13 6.89
N LEU A 219 -11.70 -3.09 5.61
CA LEU A 219 -11.83 -4.25 4.72
C LEU A 219 -10.47 -4.86 4.37
N LEU A 220 -9.37 -4.16 4.64
CA LEU A 220 -8.02 -4.67 4.41
C LEU A 220 -7.65 -5.78 5.39
N ASN A 221 -7.89 -5.58 6.69
CA ASN A 221 -7.24 -6.33 7.77
C ASN A 221 -8.18 -6.67 8.94
N GLU A 222 -9.49 -6.66 8.74
CA GLU A 222 -10.51 -6.97 9.76
C GLU A 222 -10.47 -6.05 11.00
N THR A 223 -9.74 -4.94 10.94
CA THR A 223 -9.53 -4.12 12.13
C THR A 223 -10.61 -3.06 12.28
N VAL A 224 -11.10 -2.91 13.51
CA VAL A 224 -11.98 -1.82 13.92
C VAL A 224 -11.15 -0.70 14.59
N TYR A 225 -11.36 0.53 14.13
CA TYR A 225 -10.57 1.68 14.51
C TYR A 225 -11.39 2.69 15.30
N GLN A 226 -10.72 3.30 16.30
CA GLN A 226 -11.21 4.56 16.86
C GLN A 226 -10.84 5.70 15.92
N ILE A 227 -11.67 6.74 15.92
CA ILE A 227 -11.48 7.89 15.04
C ILE A 227 -10.25 8.70 15.47
N ASN A 228 -9.96 8.75 16.78
CA ASN A 228 -8.84 9.50 17.33
C ASN A 228 -7.53 8.69 17.49
N GLN A 229 -7.44 7.47 16.97
CA GLN A 229 -6.23 6.63 17.08
C GLN A 229 -5.01 7.18 16.33
N GLY A 230 -5.24 8.15 15.45
CA GLY A 230 -4.20 8.92 14.79
C GLY A 230 -4.24 8.80 13.28
N PRO A 231 -3.55 9.72 12.59
CA PRO A 231 -3.65 9.89 11.15
C PRO A 231 -3.06 8.74 10.33
N GLU A 232 -2.21 7.91 10.93
CA GLU A 232 -1.59 6.76 10.28
C GLU A 232 -2.60 5.70 9.84
N PHE A 233 -3.76 5.61 10.52
CA PHE A 233 -4.77 4.60 10.23
C PHE A 233 -5.91 5.10 9.34
N ARG A 234 -5.97 6.40 9.05
CA ARG A 234 -7.08 7.02 8.33
C ARG A 234 -7.29 6.42 6.93
N ALA A 235 -6.20 6.04 6.26
CA ALA A 235 -6.25 5.39 4.95
C ALA A 235 -6.83 3.96 5.00
N PHE A 236 -6.96 3.36 6.19
CA PHE A 236 -7.54 2.03 6.40
C PHE A 236 -9.05 2.07 6.65
N TRP A 237 -9.61 3.23 6.99
CA TRP A 237 -11.04 3.34 7.30
C TRP A 237 -11.86 3.31 6.01
N ASP A 238 -12.69 2.29 5.82
CA ASP A 238 -13.52 2.17 4.61
C ASP A 238 -14.94 2.70 4.84
N PHE A 239 -15.55 2.34 5.97
CA PHE A 239 -16.88 2.82 6.36
C PHE A 239 -17.08 2.75 7.86
N GLY A 240 -18.09 3.48 8.34
CA GLY A 240 -18.45 3.52 9.75
C GLY A 240 -19.94 3.37 10.02
N TYR A 241 -20.27 3.03 11.26
CA TYR A 241 -21.64 2.94 11.77
C TYR A 241 -22.06 4.22 12.47
N TYR A 242 -23.20 4.77 12.06
CA TYR A 242 -23.87 5.85 12.77
C TYR A 242 -25.35 5.58 12.95
N TYR A 243 -25.94 6.30 13.89
CA TYR A 243 -27.38 6.34 14.08
C TYR A 243 -27.82 7.79 13.90
N LYS A 244 -28.89 8.03 13.11
CA LYS A 244 -29.47 9.36 12.87
C LYS A 244 -30.93 9.22 12.48
N ASP A 245 -31.79 10.17 12.86
CA ASP A 245 -33.21 10.19 12.50
C ASP A 245 -33.94 8.87 12.82
N SER A 246 -33.54 8.23 13.92
CA SER A 246 -34.02 6.91 14.36
C SER A 246 -33.67 5.73 13.44
N GLN A 247 -32.60 5.86 12.66
CA GLN A 247 -32.14 4.85 11.71
C GLN A 247 -30.68 4.48 11.96
N ALA A 248 -30.43 3.19 12.14
CA ALA A 248 -29.10 2.61 12.07
C ALA A 248 -28.61 2.64 10.61
N SER A 249 -27.39 3.10 10.40
CA SER A 249 -26.88 3.41 9.06
C SER A 249 -25.38 3.14 8.95
N PHE A 250 -24.94 2.82 7.74
CA PHE A 250 -23.54 2.88 7.34
C PHE A 250 -23.30 4.06 6.41
N ALA A 251 -22.11 4.64 6.49
CA ALA A 251 -21.61 5.60 5.52
C ALA A 251 -20.13 5.33 5.26
N SER A 252 -19.70 5.57 4.03
CA SER A 252 -18.27 5.60 3.70
C SER A 252 -17.56 6.65 4.54
N THR A 253 -16.26 6.45 4.76
CA THR A 253 -15.44 7.41 5.49
C THR A 253 -15.48 8.80 4.84
N ALA A 254 -15.44 8.88 3.51
CA ALA A 254 -15.52 10.14 2.75
C ALA A 254 -16.82 10.92 2.96
N SER A 255 -17.96 10.24 3.06
CA SER A 255 -19.27 10.86 3.31
C SER A 255 -19.64 10.96 4.80
N TYR A 256 -18.75 10.53 5.70
CA TYR A 256 -19.13 10.26 7.08
C TYR A 256 -19.54 11.53 7.83
N ASN A 257 -18.73 12.59 7.77
CA ASN A 257 -18.96 13.86 8.46
C ASN A 257 -20.35 14.45 8.13
N ASP A 258 -20.71 14.46 6.84
CA ASP A 258 -22.00 14.95 6.35
C ASP A 258 -23.18 14.08 6.79
N SER A 259 -22.94 12.79 7.07
CA SER A 259 -23.99 11.82 7.34
C SER A 259 -24.59 11.96 8.74
N PHE A 260 -23.78 12.11 9.78
CA PHE A 260 -24.27 12.05 11.18
C PHE A 260 -24.46 13.43 11.84
N GLY A 261 -23.84 14.50 11.32
CA GLY A 261 -24.25 15.89 11.60
C GLY A 261 -23.62 16.58 12.82
N PHE A 262 -22.48 16.11 13.32
CA PHE A 262 -21.67 16.83 14.32
C PHE A 262 -20.17 16.65 14.04
N PRO A 263 -19.29 17.58 14.45
CA PRO A 263 -17.85 17.40 14.27
C PRO A 263 -17.30 16.31 15.20
N VAL A 264 -16.39 15.47 14.70
CA VAL A 264 -15.69 14.45 15.47
C VAL A 264 -14.18 14.66 15.40
N GLU A 265 -13.53 14.62 16.55
CA GLU A 265 -12.08 14.73 16.66
C GLU A 265 -11.36 13.60 15.90
N GLY A 266 -10.35 13.96 15.11
CA GLY A 266 -9.48 13.03 14.38
C GLY A 266 -10.01 12.57 13.02
N LEU A 267 -11.29 12.81 12.71
CA LEU A 267 -11.92 12.37 11.46
C LEU A 267 -11.23 13.00 10.24
N GLU A 268 -11.10 14.32 10.26
CA GLU A 268 -10.44 15.09 9.21
C GLU A 268 -8.95 15.31 9.55
N PRO A 269 -8.08 15.44 8.53
CA PRO A 269 -6.67 15.75 8.74
C PRO A 269 -6.45 17.09 9.47
N GLY A 270 -5.63 17.07 10.53
CA GLY A 270 -5.15 18.27 11.20
C GLY A 270 -4.15 19.07 10.36
N SER A 271 -4.05 20.38 10.60
CA SER A 271 -3.12 21.27 9.87
C SER A 271 -1.63 20.96 10.07
N ASP A 272 -1.32 20.22 11.13
CA ASP A 272 0.00 19.76 11.53
C ASP A 272 0.37 18.38 10.96
N GLU A 273 -0.57 17.73 10.26
CA GLU A 273 -0.32 16.45 9.62
C GLU A 273 0.47 16.58 8.31
N GLU A 274 1.29 15.57 8.02
CA GLU A 274 2.00 15.47 6.75
C GLU A 274 1.00 15.45 5.57
N ASP A 275 1.14 16.44 4.69
CA ASP A 275 0.36 16.52 3.45
C ASP A 275 -1.17 16.50 3.67
N ALA A 276 -1.62 17.13 4.75
CA ALA A 276 -3.02 17.20 5.17
C ALA A 276 -3.97 17.68 4.05
N ALA A 277 -3.52 18.62 3.21
CA ALA A 277 -4.32 19.21 2.14
C ALA A 277 -4.66 18.24 0.99
N ASN A 278 -3.85 17.19 0.80
CA ASN A 278 -4.05 16.19 -0.24
C ASN A 278 -4.48 14.83 0.34
N GLU A 279 -4.78 14.76 1.64
CA GLU A 279 -5.26 13.55 2.26
C GLU A 279 -6.73 13.33 1.89
N THR A 280 -7.01 12.13 1.38
CA THR A 280 -8.35 11.72 0.95
C THR A 280 -8.86 10.58 1.83
N LEU A 281 -10.15 10.63 2.13
CA LEU A 281 -10.86 9.56 2.83
C LEU A 281 -11.41 8.56 1.81
N ASN A 282 -11.51 7.29 2.21
CA ASN A 282 -12.00 6.25 1.32
C ASN A 282 -13.48 6.43 1.00
N GLU A 283 -13.81 6.31 -0.28
CA GLU A 283 -15.20 6.19 -0.72
C GLU A 283 -15.67 4.74 -0.60
N GLY A 284 -16.98 4.58 -0.43
CA GLY A 284 -17.63 3.27 -0.38
C GLY A 284 -19.07 3.47 -0.78
N TYR A 285 -19.62 2.54 -1.54
CA TYR A 285 -20.93 2.70 -2.16
C TYR A 285 -21.83 1.55 -1.78
N PHE A 286 -23.03 1.86 -1.27
CA PHE A 286 -23.90 0.89 -0.63
C PHE A 286 -25.28 0.82 -1.30
N SER A 287 -25.85 -0.37 -1.32
CA SER A 287 -27.26 -0.61 -1.65
C SER A 287 -27.80 -1.80 -0.87
N THR A 288 -29.09 -1.78 -0.55
CA THR A 288 -29.76 -2.96 0.00
C THR A 288 -29.74 -4.10 -1.03
N SER A 289 -29.33 -5.30 -0.60
CA SER A 289 -29.36 -6.47 -1.47
C SER A 289 -30.76 -7.08 -1.55
N THR A 290 -31.04 -7.77 -2.66
CA THR A 290 -32.17 -8.70 -2.73
C THR A 290 -31.84 -10.09 -2.17
N MET A 291 -30.57 -10.37 -1.87
CA MET A 291 -30.11 -11.62 -1.28
C MET A 291 -30.61 -11.76 0.17
N LEU A 292 -30.95 -12.99 0.56
CA LEU A 292 -31.27 -13.33 1.93
C LEU A 292 -30.00 -13.68 2.72
N ALA A 293 -30.08 -13.67 4.05
CA ALA A 293 -28.98 -14.10 4.91
C ALA A 293 -28.45 -15.50 4.57
N ALA A 294 -29.33 -16.43 4.18
CA ALA A 294 -28.93 -17.77 3.76
C ALA A 294 -28.16 -17.78 2.42
N ASP A 295 -28.45 -16.84 1.52
CA ASP A 295 -27.69 -16.69 0.26
C ASP A 295 -26.29 -16.14 0.55
N PHE A 296 -26.19 -15.16 1.46
CA PHE A 296 -24.91 -14.67 1.97
C PHE A 296 -24.07 -15.82 2.56
N ASP A 297 -24.66 -16.65 3.41
CA ASP A 297 -23.95 -17.76 4.06
C ASP A 297 -23.44 -18.80 3.04
N ALA A 298 -24.17 -19.00 1.94
CA ALA A 298 -23.82 -19.95 0.89
C ALA A 298 -22.68 -19.48 -0.04
N ILE A 299 -22.31 -18.19 -0.04
CA ILE A 299 -21.23 -17.67 -0.89
C ILE A 299 -19.87 -18.10 -0.34
N VAL A 300 -19.10 -18.84 -1.15
CA VAL A 300 -17.74 -19.29 -0.82
C VAL A 300 -16.70 -18.72 -1.79
N LEU A 301 -17.06 -18.46 -3.04
CA LEU A 301 -16.14 -18.02 -4.09
C LEU A 301 -16.35 -16.55 -4.43
N SER A 302 -15.25 -15.83 -4.65
CA SER A 302 -15.25 -14.38 -4.96
C SER A 302 -16.01 -14.03 -6.25
N GLY A 303 -15.99 -14.91 -7.25
CA GLY A 303 -16.74 -14.72 -8.50
C GLY A 303 -18.27 -14.64 -8.31
N SER A 304 -18.81 -15.17 -7.20
CA SER A 304 -20.24 -15.01 -6.88
C SER A 304 -20.61 -13.55 -6.58
N LEU A 305 -19.65 -12.69 -6.27
CA LEU A 305 -19.85 -11.27 -5.97
C LEU A 305 -19.81 -10.40 -7.24
N ASP A 306 -19.46 -10.94 -8.41
CA ASP A 306 -19.34 -10.16 -9.66
C ASP A 306 -20.66 -9.55 -10.12
N VAL A 307 -21.78 -10.13 -9.69
CA VAL A 307 -23.14 -9.63 -9.96
C VAL A 307 -23.42 -8.27 -9.31
N ILE A 308 -22.70 -7.91 -8.25
CA ILE A 308 -22.91 -6.66 -7.52
C ILE A 308 -22.55 -5.48 -8.41
N VAL A 309 -23.44 -4.48 -8.42
CA VAL A 309 -23.29 -3.25 -9.20
C VAL A 309 -23.05 -2.08 -8.25
N LYS A 310 -22.06 -1.24 -8.57
CA LYS A 310 -21.75 -0.04 -7.80
C LYS A 310 -22.97 0.88 -7.73
N SER A 311 -23.47 1.10 -6.51
CA SER A 311 -24.49 2.10 -6.19
C SER A 311 -23.95 3.53 -6.37
N THR A 312 -24.84 4.51 -6.45
CA THR A 312 -24.47 5.94 -6.38
C THR A 312 -24.48 6.49 -4.95
N SER A 313 -25.01 5.73 -3.98
CA SER A 313 -25.12 6.16 -2.59
C SER A 313 -23.88 5.78 -1.80
N GLN A 314 -23.26 6.74 -1.12
CA GLN A 314 -22.16 6.47 -0.18
C GLN A 314 -22.64 6.16 1.25
N SER A 315 -23.94 6.03 1.43
CA SER A 315 -24.56 5.61 2.69
C SER A 315 -25.76 4.70 2.46
N VAL A 316 -26.11 3.95 3.49
CA VAL A 316 -27.32 3.12 3.55
C VAL A 316 -27.91 3.26 4.95
N SER A 317 -29.22 3.43 5.02
CA SER A 317 -29.95 3.61 6.29
C SER A 317 -31.02 2.54 6.46
N ASP A 318 -31.75 2.61 7.58
CA ASP A 318 -32.79 1.65 7.96
C ASP A 318 -32.26 0.22 8.11
N LEU A 319 -31.03 0.08 8.62
CA LEU A 319 -30.40 -1.22 8.85
C LEU A 319 -31.12 -1.98 9.98
N ALA A 320 -31.41 -3.25 9.72
CA ALA A 320 -32.00 -4.17 10.67
C ALA A 320 -31.31 -5.54 10.63
N VAL A 321 -31.43 -6.30 11.72
CA VAL A 321 -30.91 -7.68 11.82
C VAL A 321 -31.47 -8.53 10.69
N GLY A 322 -30.59 -9.29 10.03
CA GLY A 322 -30.90 -10.12 8.87
C GLY A 322 -30.87 -9.39 7.53
N ASN A 323 -30.66 -8.07 7.50
CA ASN A 323 -30.39 -7.36 6.25
C ASN A 323 -29.05 -7.80 5.65
N VAL A 324 -29.03 -7.87 4.32
CA VAL A 324 -27.82 -8.03 3.52
C VAL A 324 -27.65 -6.77 2.67
N ILE A 325 -26.47 -6.18 2.73
CA ILE A 325 -26.10 -4.94 2.05
C ILE A 325 -25.03 -5.25 1.03
N GLU A 326 -25.20 -4.80 -0.19
CA GLU A 326 -24.17 -4.84 -1.23
C GLU A 326 -23.30 -3.60 -1.11
N PHE A 327 -22.00 -3.77 -1.34
CA PHE A 327 -21.10 -2.64 -1.42
C PHE A 327 -20.06 -2.80 -2.52
N VAL A 328 -19.56 -1.65 -2.97
CA VAL A 328 -18.33 -1.52 -3.76
C VAL A 328 -17.43 -0.53 -3.05
N ASP A 329 -16.21 -0.95 -2.70
CA ASP A 329 -15.26 -0.12 -1.97
C ASP A 329 -14.55 0.90 -2.90
N ASN A 330 -13.65 1.69 -2.31
CA ASN A 330 -12.86 2.71 -2.99
C ASN A 330 -12.01 2.14 -4.14
N TYR A 331 -11.59 0.88 -4.03
CA TYR A 331 -10.67 0.19 -4.92
C TYR A 331 -11.42 -0.70 -5.94
N GLY A 332 -12.76 -0.67 -5.92
CA GLY A 332 -13.63 -1.40 -6.84
C GLY A 332 -13.92 -2.85 -6.43
N LYS A 333 -13.47 -3.28 -5.25
CA LYS A 333 -13.79 -4.61 -4.71
C LYS A 333 -15.25 -4.64 -4.31
N LYS A 334 -15.91 -5.74 -4.66
CA LYS A 334 -17.34 -5.95 -4.40
C LYS A 334 -17.52 -6.83 -3.17
N GLY A 335 -18.56 -6.59 -2.39
CA GLY A 335 -18.85 -7.42 -1.24
C GLY A 335 -20.25 -7.27 -0.69
N LEU A 336 -20.52 -8.10 0.31
CA LEU A 336 -21.76 -8.13 1.05
C LEU A 336 -21.48 -7.93 2.55
N ILE A 337 -22.41 -7.26 3.23
CA ILE A 337 -22.44 -7.12 4.68
C ILE A 337 -23.76 -7.71 5.17
N LYS A 338 -23.73 -8.62 6.15
CA LYS A 338 -24.92 -9.22 6.78
C LYS A 338 -25.02 -8.72 8.23
N ILE A 339 -26.12 -8.05 8.58
CA ILE A 339 -26.33 -7.56 9.95
C ILE A 339 -26.76 -8.71 10.86
N THR A 340 -26.00 -8.97 11.92
CA THR A 340 -26.23 -10.09 12.85
C THR A 340 -26.81 -9.63 14.20
N ALA A 341 -26.48 -8.42 14.66
CA ALA A 341 -27.07 -7.81 15.85
C ALA A 341 -27.13 -6.29 15.73
N LEU A 342 -28.07 -5.68 16.46
CA LEU A 342 -28.23 -4.23 16.52
C LEU A 342 -28.72 -3.79 17.89
N ASP A 343 -27.96 -2.91 18.54
CA ASP A 343 -28.39 -2.11 19.68
C ASP A 343 -28.52 -0.66 19.23
N PRO A 344 -29.72 -0.23 18.79
CA PRO A 344 -29.91 1.06 18.14
C PRO A 344 -29.81 2.22 19.13
N GLY A 345 -29.22 3.33 18.69
CA GLY A 345 -29.19 4.58 19.44
C GLY A 345 -27.92 5.39 19.23
N PHE A 346 -27.88 6.56 19.86
CA PHE A 346 -26.80 7.55 19.74
C PHE A 346 -25.78 7.50 20.89
N ASN A 347 -25.97 6.62 21.88
CA ASN A 347 -25.03 6.53 22.99
C ASN A 347 -23.77 5.79 22.53
N VAL A 348 -22.64 6.08 23.15
CA VAL A 348 -21.34 5.47 22.83
C VAL A 348 -21.28 3.95 23.02
N ASN A 349 -22.25 3.37 23.73
CA ASN A 349 -22.39 1.93 23.93
C ASN A 349 -23.33 1.27 22.91
N ASN A 350 -24.09 2.05 22.15
CA ASN A 350 -24.95 1.54 21.08
C ASN A 350 -24.09 1.08 19.91
N SER A 351 -24.47 -0.05 19.31
CA SER A 351 -23.60 -0.76 18.38
C SER A 351 -24.37 -1.55 17.33
N ILE A 352 -23.67 -1.89 16.27
CA ILE A 352 -24.10 -2.83 15.24
C ILE A 352 -23.06 -3.95 15.13
N THR A 353 -23.53 -5.18 14.97
CA THR A 353 -22.69 -6.36 14.69
C THR A 353 -23.03 -6.92 13.33
N PHE A 354 -22.02 -7.31 12.55
CA PHE A 354 -22.20 -7.80 11.19
C PHE A 354 -21.07 -8.73 10.74
N ASP A 355 -21.35 -9.49 9.69
CA ASP A 355 -20.38 -10.28 8.94
C ASP A 355 -20.14 -9.63 7.58
N VAL A 356 -18.97 -9.85 6.99
CA VAL A 356 -18.57 -9.32 5.68
C VAL A 356 -18.02 -10.44 4.81
N LYS A 357 -18.40 -10.44 3.54
CA LYS A 357 -17.76 -11.23 2.47
C LYS A 357 -17.36 -10.30 1.34
N ILE A 358 -16.09 -10.28 0.98
CA ILE A 358 -15.55 -9.38 -0.05
C ILE A 358 -14.67 -10.14 -1.04
N GLN A 359 -14.63 -9.63 -2.27
CA GLN A 359 -13.60 -10.00 -3.24
C GLN A 359 -12.21 -9.69 -2.66
N PRO A 360 -11.24 -10.62 -2.77
CA PRO A 360 -9.88 -10.35 -2.34
C PRO A 360 -9.17 -9.31 -3.20
#